data_AF-A0A0C3C1J1-F1
#
_entry.id   AF-A0A0C3C1J1-F1
#
_cell.length_a   1.000
_cell.length_b   1.000
_cell.length_c   1.000
_cell.angle_alpha   90.00
_cell.angle_beta   90.00
_cell.angle_gamma   90.00
#
_symmetry.space_group_name_H-M   'P 1'
#
loop_
_entity.id
_entity.type
_entity.pdbx_description
1 polymer ?
#
loop_
_entity_poly.entity_id
_entity_poly.type
_entity_poly.pdbx_seq_one_letter_code
_entity_poly.pdbx_strand_id
1 'polypeptide(L)'
;MGVKRYITHTIAALNLGLNLELSAFGILNHAVQAGIQPQQTLTFLRGLEPEIPLLPQDIYNQASQIHRDIYKGYSTTKALANNLEAKGIKYHILKEDSTDQLKDLFWAYPESIKYL
;
A
#
# COMPACT_ATOMS: atom_id res chain seq x y z
N MET A 1 -7.33 35.17 8.84
CA MET A 1 -8.54 34.35 8.98
C MET A 1 -8.47 33.20 7.98
N GLY A 2 -8.14 32.00 8.47
CA GLY A 2 -8.10 30.80 7.65
C GLY A 2 -9.44 30.08 7.68
N VAL A 3 -9.96 29.71 6.52
CA VAL A 3 -11.13 28.83 6.41
C VAL A 3 -10.68 27.56 5.71
N LYS A 4 -10.37 26.55 6.52
CA LYS A 4 -10.43 25.13 6.15
C LYS A 4 -11.81 24.86 5.52
N ARG A 5 -11.85 24.25 4.35
CA ARG A 5 -12.97 23.39 3.92
C ARG A 5 -12.46 22.35 2.93
N TYR A 6 -12.06 21.22 3.51
CA TYR A 6 -11.97 19.91 2.88
C TYR A 6 -13.35 19.54 2.32
N ILE A 7 -13.68 19.86 1.07
CA ILE A 7 -14.87 19.32 0.42
C ILE A 7 -14.60 19.21 -1.10
N THR A 8 -13.95 18.12 -1.52
CA THR A 8 -14.07 17.65 -2.92
C THR A 8 -13.95 16.13 -3.05
N HIS A 9 -14.41 15.36 -2.06
CA HIS A 9 -14.52 13.90 -2.19
C HIS A 9 -15.88 13.39 -1.74
N THR A 10 -16.96 14.02 -2.17
CA THR A 10 -18.29 13.38 -2.14
C THR A 10 -19.23 14.15 -3.06
N ILE A 11 -20.18 13.45 -3.66
CA ILE A 11 -21.26 13.92 -4.56
C ILE A 11 -20.95 13.69 -6.05
N ALA A 12 -21.07 12.43 -6.46
CA ALA A 12 -21.88 12.04 -7.62
C ALA A 12 -22.22 10.53 -7.54
N ALA A 13 -22.71 10.08 -6.38
CA ALA A 13 -23.30 8.75 -6.25
C ALA A 13 -24.79 8.84 -6.63
N LEU A 14 -25.05 8.91 -7.93
CA LEU A 14 -26.41 8.86 -8.50
C LEU A 14 -26.33 8.16 -9.86
N ASN A 15 -26.32 6.82 -9.84
CA ASN A 15 -27.25 5.97 -10.59
C ASN A 15 -26.81 4.50 -10.52
N LEU A 16 -27.74 3.67 -10.02
CA LEU A 16 -27.82 2.20 -10.04
C LEU A 16 -26.77 1.48 -10.91
N GLY A 17 -25.78 0.86 -10.26
CA GLY A 17 -24.77 -0.02 -10.88
C GLY A 17 -23.31 0.31 -10.54
N LEU A 18 -22.99 1.57 -10.28
CA LEU A 18 -21.60 2.04 -10.07
C LEU A 18 -21.12 2.08 -8.61
N ASN A 19 -22.03 1.91 -7.64
CA ASN A 19 -21.68 2.02 -6.21
C ASN A 19 -20.92 0.81 -5.65
N LEU A 20 -21.02 -0.36 -6.30
CA LEU A 20 -20.36 -1.59 -5.86
C LEU A 20 -18.89 -1.66 -6.30
N GLU A 21 -18.56 -1.10 -7.47
CA GLU A 21 -17.16 -0.97 -7.86
C GLU A 21 -16.40 -0.05 -6.89
N LEU A 22 -16.97 1.09 -6.50
CA LEU A 22 -16.35 1.98 -5.50
C LEU A 22 -16.17 1.30 -4.13
N SER A 23 -17.12 0.46 -3.69
CA SER A 23 -16.97 -0.28 -2.43
C SER A 23 -15.93 -1.39 -2.54
N ALA A 24 -15.89 -2.11 -3.67
CA ALA A 24 -14.89 -3.14 -3.95
C ALA A 24 -13.47 -2.56 -4.04
N PHE A 25 -13.31 -1.42 -4.72
CA PHE A 25 -12.03 -0.69 -4.77
C PHE A 25 -11.64 -0.15 -3.39
N GLY A 26 -12.60 0.31 -2.58
CA GLY A 26 -12.35 0.72 -1.20
C GLY A 26 -11.88 -0.44 -0.32
N ILE A 27 -12.57 -1.58 -0.39
CA ILE A 27 -12.19 -2.83 0.31
C ILE A 27 -10.81 -3.29 -0.14
N LEU A 28 -10.53 -3.26 -1.45
CA LEU A 28 -9.24 -3.63 -2.01
C LEU A 28 -8.12 -2.72 -1.52
N ASN A 29 -8.33 -1.41 -1.49
CA ASN A 29 -7.34 -0.46 -0.98
C ASN A 29 -7.03 -0.72 0.50
N HIS A 30 -8.05 -0.91 1.32
CA HIS A 30 -7.88 -1.23 2.73
C HIS A 30 -7.17 -2.57 2.93
N ALA A 31 -7.55 -3.60 2.17
CA ALA A 31 -6.95 -4.93 2.25
C ALA A 31 -5.47 -4.92 1.88
N VAL A 32 -5.10 -4.23 0.79
CA VAL A 32 -3.69 -4.11 0.36
C VAL A 32 -2.87 -3.30 1.36
N GLN A 33 -3.41 -2.20 1.90
CA GLN A 33 -2.74 -1.43 2.96
C GLN A 33 -2.54 -2.24 4.24
N ALA A 34 -3.48 -3.15 4.55
CA ALA A 34 -3.37 -4.09 5.66
C ALA A 34 -2.45 -5.29 5.37
N GLY A 35 -1.91 -5.42 4.15
CA GLY A 35 -1.04 -6.52 3.75
C GLY A 35 -1.77 -7.82 3.41
N ILE A 36 -3.09 -7.78 3.18
CA ILE A 36 -3.89 -8.93 2.76
C ILE A 36 -3.57 -9.25 1.30
N GLN A 37 -3.44 -10.55 0.99
CA GLN A 37 -3.08 -10.96 -0.36
C GLN A 37 -4.20 -10.66 -1.37
N PRO A 38 -3.86 -10.29 -2.62
CA PRO A 38 -4.82 -10.07 -3.70
C PRO A 38 -5.84 -11.21 -3.87
N GLN A 39 -5.38 -12.46 -3.79
CA GLN A 39 -6.26 -13.63 -3.95
C GLN A 39 -7.28 -13.76 -2.81
N GLN A 40 -6.87 -13.49 -1.57
CA GLN A 40 -7.77 -13.51 -0.42
C GLN A 40 -8.82 -12.39 -0.52
N THR A 41 -8.39 -11.22 -1.02
CA THR A 41 -9.29 -10.09 -1.28
C THR A 41 -10.31 -10.42 -2.37
N LEU A 42 -9.89 -11.05 -3.46
CA LEU A 42 -10.79 -11.50 -4.53
C LEU A 42 -11.80 -12.52 -4.02
N THR A 43 -11.35 -13.52 -3.24
CA THR A 43 -12.23 -14.53 -2.65
C THR A 43 -13.26 -13.89 -1.73
N PHE A 44 -12.84 -12.92 -0.92
CA PHE A 44 -13.75 -12.17 -0.06
C PHE A 44 -14.78 -11.37 -0.86
N LEU A 45 -14.35 -10.64 -1.89
CA LEU A 45 -15.24 -9.86 -2.77
C LEU A 45 -16.26 -10.76 -3.48
N ARG A 46 -15.84 -11.91 -4.01
CA ARG A 46 -16.74 -12.89 -4.62
C ARG A 46 -17.71 -13.54 -3.61
N GLY A 47 -17.31 -13.64 -2.36
CA GLY A 47 -18.19 -14.11 -1.28
C GLY A 47 -19.30 -13.11 -0.93
N LEU A 48 -19.02 -11.81 -1.08
CA LEU A 48 -20.03 -10.75 -0.92
C LEU A 48 -20.90 -10.58 -2.16
N GLU A 49 -20.28 -10.66 -3.34
CA GLU A 49 -20.95 -10.48 -4.63
C GLU A 49 -20.38 -11.47 -5.67
N PRO A 50 -21.07 -12.61 -5.88
CA PRO A 50 -20.59 -13.66 -6.79
C PRO A 50 -20.45 -13.21 -8.25
N GLU A 51 -21.29 -12.27 -8.68
CA GLU A 51 -21.36 -11.77 -10.06
C GLU A 51 -20.47 -10.55 -10.31
N ILE A 52 -19.60 -10.20 -9.35
CA ILE A 52 -18.72 -9.03 -9.48
C ILE A 52 -17.82 -9.18 -10.72
N PRO A 53 -17.79 -8.21 -11.66
CA PRO A 53 -17.07 -8.34 -12.93
C PRO A 53 -15.55 -8.15 -12.79
N LEU A 54 -14.98 -8.38 -11.60
CA LEU A 54 -13.56 -8.22 -11.33
C LEU A 54 -12.78 -9.50 -11.70
N LEU A 55 -11.83 -9.35 -12.61
CA LEU A 55 -10.88 -10.40 -12.93
C LEU A 55 -9.73 -10.39 -11.91
N PRO A 56 -9.07 -11.54 -11.69
CA PRO A 56 -7.87 -11.58 -10.84
C PRO A 56 -6.83 -10.53 -11.25
N GLN A 57 -6.65 -10.30 -12.55
CA GLN A 57 -5.69 -9.33 -13.07
C GLN A 57 -6.01 -7.89 -12.63
N ASP A 58 -7.28 -7.52 -12.51
CA ASP A 58 -7.68 -6.18 -12.08
C ASP A 58 -7.26 -5.94 -10.62
N ILE A 59 -7.45 -6.96 -9.76
CA ILE A 59 -7.00 -6.92 -8.37
C ILE A 59 -5.48 -6.76 -8.27
N TYR A 60 -4.72 -7.54 -9.06
CA TYR A 60 -3.25 -7.47 -9.05
C TYR A 60 -2.72 -6.14 -9.61
N ASN A 61 -3.33 -5.61 -10.67
CA ASN A 61 -2.99 -4.31 -11.23
C ASN A 61 -3.23 -3.21 -10.19
N GLN A 62 -4.41 -3.22 -9.56
CA GLN A 62 -4.75 -2.23 -8.54
C GLN A 62 -3.86 -2.34 -7.30
N ALA A 63 -3.57 -3.55 -6.82
CA ALA A 63 -2.65 -3.77 -5.71
C ALA A 63 -1.24 -3.24 -6.05
N SER A 64 -0.80 -3.43 -7.29
CA SER A 64 0.49 -2.90 -7.77
C SER A 64 0.49 -1.37 -7.82
N GLN A 65 -0.60 -0.73 -8.25
CA GLN A 65 -0.75 0.72 -8.23
C GLN A 65 -0.72 1.26 -6.80
N ILE A 66 -1.51 0.65 -5.89
CA ILE A 66 -1.53 1.03 -4.46
C ILE A 66 -0.13 0.89 -3.85
N HIS A 67 0.59 -0.20 -4.12
CA HIS A 67 1.98 -0.35 -3.67
C HIS A 67 2.89 0.73 -4.24
N ARG A 68 2.77 1.07 -5.53
CA ARG A 68 3.54 2.17 -6.13
C ARG A 68 3.22 3.50 -5.44
N ASP A 69 1.97 3.77 -5.13
CA ASP A 69 1.56 5.02 -4.47
C ASP A 69 2.08 5.08 -3.02
N ILE A 70 1.97 3.98 -2.27
CA ILE A 70 2.51 3.85 -0.90
C ILE A 70 4.04 4.06 -0.92
N TYR A 71 4.73 3.43 -1.87
CA TYR A 71 6.16 3.53 -2.01
C TYR A 71 6.61 4.77 -2.79
N LYS A 72 5.69 5.67 -3.19
CA LYS A 72 5.97 6.88 -3.99
C LYS A 72 6.80 6.61 -5.25
N GLY A 73 6.56 5.47 -5.90
CA GLY A 73 7.30 5.01 -7.09
C GLY A 73 8.69 4.44 -6.80
N TYR A 74 9.14 4.40 -5.54
CA TYR A 74 10.40 3.77 -5.16
C TYR A 74 10.25 2.24 -5.03
N SER A 75 11.37 1.53 -5.12
CA SER A 75 11.41 0.11 -4.72
C SER A 75 11.07 -0.03 -3.23
N THR A 76 10.52 -1.18 -2.82
CA THR A 76 10.17 -1.45 -1.41
C THR A 76 11.32 -1.13 -0.45
N THR A 77 12.54 -1.54 -0.80
CA THR A 77 13.76 -1.24 -0.02
C THR A 77 14.05 0.25 0.08
N LYS A 78 13.94 1.00 -1.02
CA LYS A 78 14.22 2.44 -1.03
C LYS A 78 13.12 3.21 -0.30
N ALA A 79 11.85 2.80 -0.42
CA ALA A 79 10.75 3.37 0.33
C ALA A 79 10.90 3.12 1.84
N LEU A 80 11.34 1.92 2.23
CA LEU A 80 11.65 1.59 3.62
C LEU A 80 12.81 2.43 4.15
N ALA A 81 13.92 2.54 3.41
CA ALA A 81 15.06 3.38 3.76
C ALA A 81 14.64 4.84 3.99
N ASN A 82 13.85 5.41 3.08
CA ASN A 82 13.33 6.78 3.20
C ASN A 82 12.41 6.93 4.44
N ASN A 83 11.62 5.89 4.78
CA ASN A 83 10.75 5.92 5.97
C ASN A 83 11.56 5.88 7.28
N LEU A 84 12.59 5.03 7.33
CA LEU A 84 13.51 4.94 8.47
C LEU A 84 14.28 6.25 8.65
N GLU A 85 14.78 6.84 7.57
CA GLU A 85 15.45 8.15 7.56
C GLU A 85 14.54 9.26 8.08
N ALA A 86 13.30 9.35 7.56
CA ALA A 86 12.33 10.34 8.00
C ALA A 86 11.95 10.22 9.49
N LYS A 87 12.07 9.02 10.07
CA LYS A 87 11.84 8.75 11.50
C LYS A 87 13.11 8.90 12.35
N GLY A 88 14.25 9.26 11.76
CA GLY A 88 15.54 9.33 12.46
C GLY A 88 16.05 7.99 12.96
N ILE A 89 15.53 6.87 12.42
CA ILE A 89 15.94 5.53 12.79
C ILE A 89 17.22 5.20 12.02
N LYS A 90 18.27 4.77 12.71
CA LYS A 90 19.52 4.37 12.07
C LYS A 90 19.30 3.04 11.35
N TYR A 91 19.76 2.96 10.11
CA TYR A 91 19.68 1.75 9.31
C TYR A 91 20.96 1.55 8.49
N HIS A 92 21.24 0.29 8.16
CA HIS A 92 22.30 -0.11 7.27
C HIS A 92 21.76 -1.15 6.30
N ILE A 93 21.92 -0.89 5.01
CA ILE A 93 21.52 -1.79 3.92
C ILE A 93 22.79 -2.40 3.34
N LEU A 94 22.90 -3.72 3.40
CA LEU A 94 23.92 -4.46 2.67
C LEU A 94 23.30 -4.94 1.36
N LYS A 95 23.94 -4.59 0.26
CA LYS A 95 23.58 -5.07 -1.07
C LYS A 95 24.59 -6.08 -1.55
N GLU A 96 24.14 -7.01 -2.37
CA GLU A 96 25.04 -7.90 -3.10
C GLU A 96 25.71 -7.14 -4.25
N ASP A 97 27.04 -7.20 -4.30
CA ASP A 97 27.87 -6.39 -5.21
C ASP A 97 27.56 -6.63 -6.70
N SER A 98 27.05 -7.81 -7.04
CA SER A 98 26.82 -8.25 -8.43
C SER A 98 25.39 -8.01 -8.94
N THR A 99 24.40 -7.87 -8.05
CA THR A 99 22.98 -7.89 -8.45
C THR A 99 22.18 -6.67 -7.95
N ASP A 100 22.79 -5.78 -7.16
CA ASP A 100 22.12 -4.70 -6.40
C ASP A 100 20.95 -5.21 -5.53
N GLN A 101 20.84 -6.53 -5.33
CA GLN A 101 19.82 -7.13 -4.50
C GLN A 101 20.12 -6.87 -3.03
N LEU A 102 19.06 -6.66 -2.24
CA LEU A 102 19.18 -6.52 -0.80
C LEU A 102 19.61 -7.87 -0.21
N LYS A 103 20.80 -7.88 0.40
CA LYS A 103 21.32 -9.05 1.12
C LYS A 103 20.88 -9.03 2.57
N ASP A 104 21.07 -7.90 3.25
CA ASP A 104 20.67 -7.71 4.64
C ASP A 104 20.20 -6.28 4.90
N LEU A 105 19.27 -6.15 5.86
CA LEU A 105 18.81 -4.88 6.40
C LEU A 105 18.94 -4.91 7.92
N PHE A 106 19.82 -4.06 8.45
CA PHE A 106 19.90 -3.79 9.89
C PHE A 106 19.24 -2.45 10.18
N TRP A 107 18.36 -2.40 11.18
CA TRP A 107 17.79 -1.15 11.67
C TRP A 107 17.64 -1.22 13.19
N ALA A 108 17.94 -0.11 13.85
CA ALA A 108 17.85 -0.01 15.30
C ALA A 108 17.44 1.39 15.71
N TYR A 109 16.59 1.48 16.73
CA TYR A 109 16.34 2.76 17.37
C TYR A 109 17.64 3.27 18.00
N PRO A 110 17.91 4.59 17.95
CA PRO A 110 19.13 5.16 18.53
C PRO A 110 19.33 4.77 20.01
N GLU A 111 18.24 4.61 20.75
CA GLU A 111 18.26 4.22 22.17
C GLU A 111 18.72 2.76 22.38
N SER A 112 18.50 1.88 21.39
CA SER A 112 18.87 0.46 21.47
C SER A 112 20.36 0.22 21.20
N ILE A 113 21.06 1.16 20.57
CA ILE A 113 22.50 1.02 20.23
C ILE A 113 23.40 1.34 21.43
N LYS A 114 22.88 1.96 22.49
CA LYS A 114 23.67 2.21 23.73
C LYS A 114 24.14 0.95 24.45
N TYR A 115 23.60 -0.21 24.09
CA TYR A 115 23.83 -1.49 24.77
C TYR A 115 24.54 -2.53 23.88
N LEU A 116 25.04 -2.12 22.70
CA LEU A 116 25.88 -2.91 21.80
C LEU A 116 27.30 -2.35 21.80
#